data_AF-A0A537KN44-F1
#
_entry.id   AF-A0A537KN44-F1
#
_cell.length_a   1.000
_cell.length_b   1.000
_cell.length_c   1.000
_cell.angle_alpha   90.00
_cell.angle_beta   90.00
_cell.angle_gamma   90.00
#
_symmetry.space_group_name_H-M   'P 1'
#
loop_
_entity.id
_entity.type
_entity.pdbx_description
1 polymer ?
#
loop_
_entity_poly.entity_id
_entity_poly.type
_entity_poly.pdbx_seq_one_letter_code
_entity_poly.pdbx_strand_id
1 'polypeptide(L)'
;MKLKTSLILSLTLLFYSIIYLATSKVVPCEVDCAKTYGLDTTLRNKYNYFYGVFRCARTYSTDTLCIYVKDTTGINWDLFSDTVCMYAKSVGLSRQTLLIMNNGVLPPDTLARKQCP
;
A
#
# COMPACT_ATOMS: atom_id res chain seq x y z
N MET A 1 -9.84 28.89 43.82
CA MET A 1 -9.49 29.01 42.38
C MET A 1 -8.64 27.86 41.85
N LYS A 2 -7.57 27.44 42.55
CA LYS A 2 -6.66 26.35 42.13
C LYS A 2 -7.32 24.98 41.90
N LEU A 3 -8.36 24.63 42.67
CA LEU A 3 -9.05 23.34 42.56
C LEU A 3 -9.84 23.18 41.25
N LYS A 4 -10.48 24.26 40.75
CA LYS A 4 -11.23 24.25 39.48
C LYS A 4 -10.30 24.08 38.29
N THR A 5 -9.14 24.73 38.30
CA THR A 5 -8.16 24.64 37.21
C THR A 5 -7.54 23.23 37.12
N SER A 6 -7.25 22.59 38.26
CA SER A 6 -6.74 21.22 38.31
C SER A 6 -7.76 20.20 37.77
N LEU A 7 -9.03 20.39 38.11
CA LEU A 7 -10.11 19.49 37.69
C LEU A 7 -10.39 19.62 36.19
N ILE A 8 -10.34 20.83 35.64
CA ILE A 8 -10.46 21.06 34.20
C ILE A 8 -9.32 20.38 33.45
N LEU A 9 -8.06 20.57 33.88
CA LEU A 9 -6.89 20.00 33.21
C LEU A 9 -6.92 18.46 33.17
N SER A 10 -7.36 17.86 34.28
CA SER A 10 -7.51 16.40 34.39
C SER A 10 -8.59 15.88 33.42
N LEU A 11 -9.70 16.61 33.29
CA LEU A 11 -10.76 16.26 32.35
C LEU A 11 -10.30 16.35 30.90
N THR A 12 -9.53 17.38 30.54
CA THR A 12 -9.01 17.54 29.17
C THR A 12 -8.04 16.43 28.81
N LEU A 13 -7.12 16.07 29.72
CA LEU A 13 -6.18 14.96 29.52
C LEU A 13 -6.91 13.62 29.34
N LEU A 14 -7.94 13.38 30.15
CA LEU A 14 -8.74 12.16 30.03
C LEU A 14 -9.47 12.10 28.69
N PHE A 15 -10.06 13.22 28.26
CA PHE A 15 -10.76 13.32 26.98
C PHE A 15 -9.82 13.10 25.79
N TYR A 16 -8.64 13.71 25.81
CA TYR A 16 -7.60 13.48 24.80
C TYR A 16 -7.13 12.01 24.77
N SER A 17 -6.98 11.38 25.93
CA SER A 17 -6.58 9.98 26.02
C SER A 17 -7.65 9.05 25.44
N ILE A 18 -8.93 9.34 25.67
CA ILE A 18 -10.05 8.59 25.09
C ILE A 18 -10.13 8.78 23.57
N ILE A 19 -9.97 10.02 23.08
CA ILE A 19 -9.92 10.28 21.64
C ILE A 19 -8.74 9.56 21.01
N TYR A 20 -7.55 9.62 21.62
CA TYR A 20 -6.37 8.92 21.14
C TYR A 20 -6.59 7.40 21.11
N LEU A 21 -7.20 6.80 22.13
CA LEU A 21 -7.54 5.37 22.11
C LEU A 21 -8.58 5.02 21.04
N ALA A 22 -9.54 5.91 20.78
CA ALA A 22 -10.55 5.72 19.74
C ALA A 22 -9.97 5.86 18.33
N THR A 23 -8.98 6.73 18.13
CA THR A 23 -8.35 7.00 16.82
C THR A 23 -7.07 6.19 16.57
N SER A 24 -6.44 5.65 17.62
CA SER A 24 -5.24 4.79 17.52
C SER A 24 -5.56 3.34 17.18
N LYS A 25 -6.83 2.98 16.98
CA LYS A 25 -7.13 1.74 16.28
C LYS A 25 -6.57 1.87 14.88
N VAL A 26 -5.51 1.11 14.61
CA VAL A 26 -5.10 0.74 13.25
C VAL A 26 -6.39 0.37 12.55
N VAL A 27 -6.85 1.20 11.60
CA VAL A 27 -8.02 0.88 10.77
C VAL A 27 -7.73 -0.53 10.28
N PRO A 28 -8.52 -1.55 10.67
CA PRO A 28 -8.18 -2.92 10.36
C PRO A 28 -8.04 -2.97 8.84
N CYS A 29 -6.79 -3.15 8.41
CA CYS A 29 -6.44 -3.23 7.01
C CYS A 29 -7.22 -4.45 6.53
N GLU A 30 -8.32 -4.20 5.82
CA GLU A 30 -9.23 -5.23 5.34
C GLU A 30 -8.43 -6.30 4.59
N VAL A 31 -9.01 -7.48 4.39
CA VAL A 31 -8.34 -8.62 3.77
C VAL A 31 -7.55 -8.22 2.51
N ASP A 32 -8.09 -7.34 1.67
CA ASP A 32 -7.39 -6.83 0.48
C ASP A 32 -6.15 -5.98 0.77
N CYS A 33 -6.27 -5.06 1.73
CA CYS A 33 -5.19 -4.19 2.18
C CYS A 33 -4.04 -5.02 2.76
N ALA A 34 -4.35 -6.04 3.58
CA ALA A 34 -3.34 -6.93 4.17
C ALA A 34 -2.56 -7.70 3.09
N LYS A 35 -3.26 -8.19 2.06
CA LYS A 35 -2.64 -8.88 0.92
C LYS A 35 -1.76 -7.95 0.09
N THR A 36 -2.25 -6.74 -0.21
CA THR A 36 -1.51 -5.72 -0.96
C THR A 36 -0.25 -5.31 -0.21
N TYR A 37 -0.34 -5.13 1.11
CA TYR A 37 0.80 -4.85 1.97
C TYR A 37 1.82 -5.99 2.01
N GLY A 38 1.36 -7.25 2.03
CA GLY A 38 2.23 -8.42 1.93
C GLY A 38 3.02 -8.46 0.62
N LEU A 39 2.35 -8.12 -0.50
CA LEU A 39 3.02 -7.98 -1.80
C LEU A 39 4.03 -6.82 -1.80
N ASP A 40 3.65 -5.64 -1.30
CA ASP A 40 4.54 -4.48 -1.20
C ASP A 40 5.82 -4.81 -0.43
N THR A 41 5.67 -5.42 0.75
CA THR A 41 6.78 -5.81 1.61
C THR A 41 7.70 -6.81 0.91
N THR A 42 7.12 -7.79 0.22
CA THR A 42 7.88 -8.80 -0.53
C THR A 42 8.71 -8.16 -1.64
N LEU A 43 8.13 -7.25 -2.42
CA LEU A 43 8.82 -6.59 -3.52
C LEU A 43 9.88 -5.60 -3.03
N ARG A 44 9.57 -4.80 -2.01
CA ARG A 44 10.48 -3.82 -1.41
C ARG A 44 11.75 -4.46 -0.85
N ASN A 45 11.62 -5.65 -0.26
CA ASN A 45 12.77 -6.37 0.29
C ASN A 45 13.64 -7.04 -0.78
N LYS A 46 13.12 -7.23 -2.01
CA LYS A 46 13.84 -7.92 -3.10
C LYS A 46 14.39 -6.98 -4.16
N TYR A 47 13.75 -5.84 -4.40
CA TYR A 47 14.06 -4.97 -5.54
C TYR A 47 14.32 -3.54 -5.06
N ASN A 48 15.54 -3.05 -5.28
CA ASN A 48 15.96 -1.70 -4.89
C ASN A 48 15.35 -0.58 -5.75
N TYR A 49 14.83 -0.92 -6.93
CA TYR A 49 14.14 0.00 -7.83
C TYR A 49 12.63 0.06 -7.57
N PHE A 50 12.11 -0.68 -6.60
CA PHE A 50 10.69 -0.73 -6.29
C PHE A 50 10.27 0.40 -5.35
N TYR A 51 9.19 1.12 -5.68
CA TYR A 51 8.64 2.19 -4.85
C TYR A 51 7.42 1.77 -4.05
N GLY A 52 6.46 1.09 -4.66
CA GLY A 52 5.25 0.66 -3.95
C GLY A 52 4.21 -0.07 -4.80
N VAL A 53 3.32 -0.81 -4.13
CA VAL A 53 2.12 -1.44 -4.72
C VAL A 53 0.87 -0.73 -4.26
N PHE A 54 0.00 -0.39 -5.20
CA PHE A 54 -1.32 0.20 -4.91
C PHE A 54 -2.41 -0.37 -5.82
N ARG A 55 -3.66 -0.21 -5.42
CA ARG A 55 -4.80 -0.37 -6.34
C ARG A 55 -4.79 0.81 -7.33
N CYS A 56 -4.85 0.53 -8.63
CA CYS A 56 -4.76 1.58 -9.65
C CYS A 56 -5.93 2.56 -9.62
N ALA A 57 -7.12 2.09 -9.23
CA ALA A 57 -8.28 2.92 -8.99
C ALA A 57 -8.52 3.09 -7.49
N ARG A 58 -9.13 4.23 -7.11
CA ARG A 58 -9.43 4.58 -5.70
C ARG A 58 -10.45 3.65 -5.02
N THR A 59 -10.96 2.65 -5.73
CA THR A 59 -11.87 1.64 -5.20
C THR A 59 -11.11 0.35 -4.86
N TYR A 60 -11.27 -0.10 -3.61
CA TYR A 60 -10.62 -1.30 -3.05
C TYR A 60 -10.99 -2.62 -3.74
N SER A 61 -11.96 -2.61 -4.68
CA SER A 61 -12.43 -3.80 -5.40
C SER A 61 -11.92 -3.90 -6.84
N THR A 62 -10.91 -3.13 -7.22
CA THR A 62 -10.41 -3.18 -8.59
C THR A 62 -9.43 -4.31 -8.77
N ASP A 63 -9.65 -5.14 -9.79
CA ASP A 63 -8.74 -6.22 -10.16
C ASP A 63 -7.41 -5.71 -10.77
N THR A 64 -7.06 -4.43 -10.59
CA THR A 64 -5.86 -3.82 -11.18
C THR A 64 -4.91 -3.30 -10.09
N LEU A 65 -3.69 -3.82 -10.10
CA LEU A 65 -2.59 -3.39 -9.23
C LEU A 65 -1.58 -2.56 -10.01
N CYS A 66 -1.23 -1.42 -9.44
CA CYS A 66 -0.21 -0.49 -9.93
C CYS A 66 1.06 -0.71 -9.13
N ILE A 67 2.12 -1.12 -9.81
CA ILE A 67 3.43 -1.44 -9.25
C ILE A 67 4.36 -0.30 -9.67
N TYR A 68 4.63 0.62 -8.76
CA TYR A 68 5.48 1.76 -9.04
C TYR A 68 6.94 1.37 -8.88
N VAL A 69 7.72 1.66 -9.90
CA VAL A 69 9.14 1.37 -9.97
C VAL A 69 9.91 2.58 -10.49
N LYS A 70 11.20 2.63 -10.19
CA LYS A 70 12.16 3.49 -10.86
C LYS A 70 12.48 2.83 -12.19
N ASP A 71 12.19 3.49 -13.30
CA ASP A 71 12.65 2.99 -14.59
C ASP A 71 14.19 2.94 -14.59
N THR A 72 14.71 1.75 -14.83
CA THR A 72 16.12 1.41 -14.74
C THR A 72 16.47 0.60 -15.97
N THR A 73 17.55 0.98 -16.64
CA THR A 73 18.01 0.31 -17.85
C THR A 73 18.42 -1.12 -17.56
N GLY A 74 18.09 -2.04 -18.47
CA GLY A 74 18.45 -3.47 -18.36
C GLY A 74 17.46 -4.34 -17.60
N ILE A 75 16.36 -3.78 -17.06
CA ILE A 75 15.28 -4.60 -16.50
C ILE A 75 14.34 -5.06 -17.60
N ASN A 76 14.07 -6.36 -17.64
CA ASN A 76 12.99 -6.92 -18.46
C ASN A 76 11.67 -6.80 -17.68
N TRP A 77 10.91 -5.75 -17.97
CA TRP A 77 9.66 -5.44 -17.26
C TRP A 77 8.58 -6.50 -17.43
N ASP A 78 8.56 -7.23 -18.56
CA ASP A 78 7.63 -8.33 -18.78
C ASP A 78 7.94 -9.51 -17.85
N LEU A 79 9.20 -9.94 -17.77
CA LEU A 79 9.62 -11.00 -16.84
C LEU A 79 9.43 -10.59 -15.38
N PHE A 80 9.70 -9.32 -15.06
CA PHE A 80 9.40 -8.77 -13.75
C PHE A 80 7.91 -8.88 -13.44
N SER A 81 7.03 -8.53 -14.37
CA SER A 81 5.57 -8.65 -14.20
C SER A 81 5.10 -10.08 -13.96
N ASP A 82 5.72 -11.08 -14.62
CA ASP A 82 5.47 -12.51 -14.35
C ASP A 82 5.84 -12.90 -12.92
N THR A 83 6.98 -12.39 -12.45
CA THR A 83 7.45 -12.62 -11.08
C THR A 83 6.52 -11.97 -10.06
N VAL A 84 6.04 -10.75 -10.34
CA VAL A 84 5.05 -10.07 -9.49
C VAL A 84 3.73 -10.87 -9.47
N CYS A 85 3.28 -11.42 -10.59
CA CYS A 85 2.08 -12.27 -10.63
C CYS A 85 2.21 -13.51 -9.73
N MET A 86 3.38 -14.15 -9.71
CA MET A 86 3.64 -15.27 -8.80
C MET A 86 3.53 -14.85 -7.33
N TYR A 87 4.12 -13.71 -6.96
CA TYR A 87 4.02 -13.21 -5.59
C TYR A 87 2.60 -12.76 -5.23
N ALA A 88 1.91 -12.06 -6.14
CA ALA A 88 0.51 -11.67 -5.96
C ALA A 88 -0.37 -12.90 -5.69
N LYS A 89 -0.18 -13.97 -6.47
CA LYS A 89 -0.87 -15.25 -6.24
C LYS A 89 -0.54 -15.85 -4.87
N SER A 90 0.72 -15.82 -4.44
CA SER A 90 1.12 -16.35 -3.12
C SER A 90 0.48 -15.62 -1.94
N VAL A 91 0.14 -14.34 -2.09
CA VAL A 91 -0.61 -13.56 -1.09
C VAL A 91 -2.13 -13.59 -1.34
N GLY A 92 -2.63 -14.44 -2.24
CA GLY A 92 -4.06 -14.59 -2.50
C GLY A 92 -4.68 -13.43 -3.29
N LEU A 93 -3.88 -12.72 -4.09
CA LEU A 93 -4.30 -11.75 -5.11
C LEU A 93 -4.25 -12.42 -6.49
N SER A 94 -5.19 -13.32 -6.77
CA SER A 94 -5.31 -14.03 -8.05
C SER A 94 -6.06 -13.20 -9.10
N ARG A 95 -5.84 -13.48 -10.40
CA ARG A 95 -6.55 -12.85 -11.53
C ARG A 95 -6.44 -11.33 -11.62
N GLN A 96 -5.37 -10.77 -11.08
CA GLN A 96 -5.13 -9.32 -11.11
C GLN A 96 -4.52 -8.91 -12.46
N THR A 97 -4.96 -7.78 -13.01
CA THR A 97 -4.21 -7.01 -13.98
C THR A 97 -3.10 -6.24 -13.26
N LEU A 98 -1.84 -6.44 -13.65
CA LEU A 98 -0.72 -5.64 -13.19
C LEU A 98 -0.36 -4.57 -14.20
N LEU A 99 -0.13 -3.36 -13.71
CA LEU A 99 0.51 -2.27 -14.43
C LEU A 99 1.83 -1.96 -13.73
N ILE A 100 2.94 -2.22 -14.41
CA ILE A 100 4.27 -1.76 -13.95
C ILE A 100 4.42 -0.32 -14.42
N MET A 101 4.56 0.62 -13.49
CA MET A 101 4.54 2.04 -13.78
C MET A 101 5.83 2.74 -13.39
N ASN A 102 6.31 3.61 -14.27
CA ASN A 102 7.45 4.47 -14.02
C ASN A 102 7.05 5.62 -13.10
N ASN A 103 7.61 5.67 -11.90
CA ASN A 103 7.37 6.74 -10.93
C ASN A 103 8.23 8.00 -11.18
N GLY A 104 9.15 7.97 -12.15
CA GLY A 104 10.06 9.09 -12.46
C GLY A 104 9.46 10.17 -13.37
N VAL A 105 8.28 9.95 -13.94
CA VAL A 105 7.64 10.84 -14.92
C VAL A 105 6.17 11.12 -14.53
N LEU A 106 5.68 12.30 -14.91
CA LEU A 106 4.29 12.73 -14.69
C LEU A 106 3.67 13.14 -16.03
N PRO A 107 2.60 12.45 -16.50
CA PRO A 107 1.95 11.30 -15.87
C PRO A 107 2.84 10.04 -15.86
N PRO A 108 2.62 9.08 -14.94
CA PRO A 108 3.38 7.84 -14.91
C PRO A 108 3.20 7.03 -16.19
N ASP A 109 4.30 6.58 -16.79
CA ASP A 109 4.27 5.71 -17.97
C ASP A 109 4.11 4.25 -17.57
N THR A 110 3.34 3.47 -18.36
CA THR A 110 3.23 2.03 -18.17
C THR A 110 4.37 1.32 -18.89
N LEU A 111 5.27 0.71 -18.11
CA LEU A 111 6.44 -0.03 -18.60
C LEU A 111 6.07 -1.45 -19.05
N ALA A 112 5.12 -2.07 -18.36
CA ALA A 112 4.58 -3.38 -18.72
C ALA A 112 3.16 -3.54 -18.19
N ARG A 113 2.36 -4.35 -18.90
CA ARG A 113 1.01 -4.74 -18.50
C ARG A 113 0.88 -6.24 -18.57
N LYS A 114 0.38 -6.86 -17.49
CA LYS A 114 0.20 -8.31 -17.41
C LYS A 114 -1.14 -8.67 -16.81
N GLN A 115 -1.78 -9.71 -17.34
CA GLN A 115 -2.91 -10.35 -16.68
C GLN A 115 -2.39 -11.57 -15.92
N CYS A 116 -2.50 -11.57 -14.60
CA CYS A 116 -2.12 -12.71 -13.78
C CYS A 116 -3.14 -13.85 -13.94
N PRO A 117 -2.68 -15.11 -13.84
CA PRO A 117 -3.54 -16.28 -13.84
C PRO A 117 -4.45 -16.39 -12.59
#